data_AF-A0A1W2ENN3-F1
#
_entry.id   AF-A0A1W2ENN3-F1
#
_cell.length_a   1.000
_cell.length_b   1.000
_cell.length_c   1.000
_cell.angle_alpha   90.00
_cell.angle_beta   90.00
_cell.angle_gamma   90.00
#
_symmetry.space_group_name_H-M   'P 1'
#
loop_
_entity.id
_entity.type
_entity.pdbx_description
1 polymer ?
#
loop_
_entity_poly.entity_id
_entity_poly.type
_entity_poly.pdbx_seq_one_letter_code
_entity_poly.pdbx_strand_id
1 'polypeptide(L)'
;MAELHQGVVMAKDAASRAARTEKLGAAIVDFEPLPFDGQAAARYGTLVALTMAANRNPKPRRTDLMIAAVASSRGLPLYTRNAEDFKGLDGMVTIIEV
;
A
#
# COMPACT_ATOMS: atom_id res chain seq x y z
N MET A 1 0.24 -4.61 -6.38
CA MET A 1 0.54 -5.87 -7.12
C MET A 1 1.63 -6.71 -6.47
N ALA A 2 2.78 -6.15 -6.10
CA ALA A 2 3.91 -6.92 -5.56
C ALA A 2 3.53 -7.89 -4.42
N GLU A 3 2.79 -7.43 -3.40
CA GLU A 3 2.41 -8.28 -2.26
C GLU A 3 1.45 -9.42 -2.62
N LEU A 4 0.62 -9.24 -3.66
CA LEU A 4 -0.26 -10.32 -4.14
C LEU A 4 0.56 -11.42 -4.83
N HIS A 5 1.51 -11.06 -5.70
CA HIS A 5 2.45 -12.01 -6.29
C HIS A 5 3.27 -12.74 -5.23
N GLN A 6 3.81 -12.00 -4.25
CA GLN A 6 4.54 -12.59 -3.12
C GLN A 6 3.65 -13.58 -2.36
N GLY A 7 2.39 -13.22 -2.11
CA GLY A 7 1.41 -14.09 -1.45
C GLY A 7 1.22 -15.42 -2.18
N VAL A 8 1.15 -15.43 -3.51
CA VAL A 8 1.07 -16.68 -4.30
C VAL A 8 2.33 -17.53 -4.11
N VAL A 9 3.51 -16.94 -4.25
CA VAL A 9 4.80 -17.65 -4.15
C VAL A 9 5.00 -18.24 -2.75
N MET A 10 4.58 -17.53 -1.71
CA MET A 10 4.71 -17.95 -0.31
C MET A 10 3.62 -18.92 0.18
N ALA A 11 2.72 -19.37 -0.70
CA ALA A 11 1.67 -20.33 -0.33
C ALA A 11 2.26 -21.69 0.08
N LYS A 12 1.88 -22.16 1.28
CA LYS A 12 2.42 -23.38 1.91
C LYS A 12 1.90 -24.68 1.28
N ASP A 13 0.74 -24.63 0.63
CA ASP A 13 0.07 -25.78 0.04
C ASP A 13 -0.57 -25.41 -1.31
N ALA A 14 -0.94 -26.45 -2.09
CA ALA A 14 -1.45 -26.30 -3.44
C ALA A 14 -2.83 -25.61 -3.48
N ALA A 15 -3.71 -25.88 -2.51
CA ALA A 15 -5.05 -25.29 -2.46
C ALA A 15 -4.98 -23.78 -2.18
N SER A 16 -4.19 -23.38 -1.19
CA SER A 16 -3.90 -21.97 -0.88
C SER A 16 -3.26 -21.25 -2.06
N ARG A 17 -2.36 -21.92 -2.80
CA ARG A 17 -1.73 -21.35 -4.00
C ARG A 17 -2.74 -21.11 -5.10
N ALA A 18 -3.59 -22.10 -5.41
CA ALA A 18 -4.63 -21.98 -6.42
C ALA A 18 -5.58 -20.82 -6.11
N ALA A 19 -6.08 -20.74 -4.87
CA ALA A 19 -6.97 -19.66 -4.43
C ALA A 19 -6.32 -18.26 -4.50
N ARG A 20 -5.01 -18.15 -4.18
CA ARG A 20 -4.28 -16.87 -4.29
C ARG A 20 -4.01 -16.49 -5.75
N THR A 21 -3.70 -17.47 -6.61
CA THR A 21 -3.50 -17.26 -8.06
C THR A 21 -4.78 -16.76 -8.71
N GLU A 22 -5.93 -17.35 -8.38
CA GLU A 22 -7.24 -16.90 -8.87
C GLU A 22 -7.52 -15.45 -8.48
N LYS A 23 -7.33 -15.10 -7.20
CA LYS A 23 -7.50 -13.71 -6.72
C LYS A 23 -6.54 -12.72 -7.39
N LEU A 24 -5.28 -13.11 -7.59
CA LEU A 24 -4.31 -12.29 -8.31
C LEU A 24 -4.73 -12.09 -9.77
N GLY A 25 -5.21 -13.14 -10.43
CA GLY A 25 -5.70 -13.08 -11.81
C GLY A 25 -6.87 -12.10 -11.95
N ALA A 26 -7.86 -12.19 -11.07
CA ALA A 26 -8.97 -11.23 -11.04
C ALA A 26 -8.46 -9.79 -10.83
N ALA A 27 -7.55 -9.57 -9.88
CA ALA A 27 -7.01 -8.24 -9.63
C ALA A 27 -6.23 -7.65 -10.82
N ILE A 28 -5.53 -8.48 -11.61
CA ILE A 28 -4.81 -8.04 -12.81
C ILE A 28 -5.78 -7.65 -13.93
N VAL A 29 -6.93 -8.32 -14.03
CA VAL A 29 -7.96 -8.00 -15.02
C VAL A 29 -8.70 -6.72 -14.64
N ASP A 30 -9.02 -6.55 -13.36
CA ASP A 30 -9.88 -5.46 -12.89
C ASP A 30 -9.14 -4.15 -12.64
N PHE A 31 -7.82 -4.19 -12.37
CA PHE A 31 -7.07 -3.02 -11.90
C PHE A 31 -5.73 -2.80 -12.63
N GLU A 32 -5.54 -1.57 -13.09
CA GLU A 32 -4.24 -1.09 -13.58
C GLU A 32 -3.38 -0.60 -12.39
N PRO A 33 -2.18 -1.18 -12.16
CA PRO A 33 -1.31 -0.75 -11.07
C PRO A 33 -0.67 0.61 -11.33
N LEU A 34 -0.88 1.55 -10.41
CA LEU A 34 -0.16 2.82 -10.43
C LEU A 34 1.32 2.64 -10.02
N PRO A 35 2.28 3.18 -10.77
CA PRO A 35 3.70 3.01 -10.47
C PRO A 35 4.13 3.84 -9.26
N PHE A 36 5.11 3.34 -8.52
CA PHE A 36 5.89 4.14 -7.57
C PHE A 36 6.95 4.93 -8.35
N ASP A 37 6.53 6.06 -8.92
CA ASP A 37 7.34 6.95 -9.75
C ASP A 37 8.12 7.99 -8.91
N GLY A 38 8.81 8.92 -9.58
CA GLY A 38 9.60 9.96 -8.91
C GLY A 38 8.78 10.90 -8.02
N GLN A 39 7.53 11.19 -8.37
CA GLN A 39 6.66 12.02 -7.53
C GLN A 39 6.22 11.26 -6.28
N ALA A 40 5.85 9.99 -6.43
CA ALA A 40 5.57 9.11 -5.30
C ALA A 40 6.80 8.95 -4.39
N ALA A 41 8.01 8.82 -4.97
CA ALA A 41 9.25 8.72 -4.20
C ALA A 41 9.54 9.99 -3.38
N ALA A 42 9.36 11.17 -3.94
CA ALA A 42 9.49 12.43 -3.20
C ALA A 42 8.44 12.53 -2.08
N ARG A 43 7.19 12.18 -2.38
CA ARG A 43 6.09 12.17 -1.39
C ARG A 43 6.35 11.19 -0.25
N TYR A 44 6.90 10.02 -0.53
CA TYR A 44 7.24 9.01 0.45
C TYR A 44 8.16 9.57 1.55
N GLY A 45 9.17 10.38 1.19
CA GLY A 45 10.03 11.06 2.15
C GLY A 45 9.25 11.95 3.12
N THR A 46 8.28 12.71 2.63
CA THR A 46 7.37 13.52 3.47
C THR A 46 6.54 12.64 4.42
N LEU A 47 5.97 11.54 3.93
CA LEU A 47 5.15 10.65 4.77
C LEU A 47 5.98 9.95 5.85
N VAL A 48 7.23 9.58 5.54
CA VAL A 48 8.18 9.05 6.54
C VAL A 48 8.45 10.10 7.63
N ALA A 49 8.72 11.35 7.24
CA ALA A 49 8.96 12.43 8.19
C ALA A 49 7.75 12.67 9.11
N LEU A 50 6.53 12.67 8.56
CA LEU A 50 5.29 12.79 9.34
C LEU A 50 5.07 11.60 10.27
N THR A 51 5.34 10.38 9.81
CA THR A 51 5.26 9.17 10.65
C THR A 51 6.19 9.28 11.85
N MET A 52 7.42 9.77 11.64
CA MET A 52 8.38 10.00 12.71
C MET A 52 7.94 11.13 13.65
N ALA A 53 7.41 12.24 13.10
CA ALA A 53 6.87 13.35 13.89
C ALA A 53 5.68 12.93 14.77
N ALA A 54 4.91 11.93 14.32
CA ALA A 54 3.85 11.29 15.10
C ALA A 54 4.36 10.29 16.16
N ASN A 55 5.68 10.21 16.40
CA ASN A 55 6.34 9.24 17.28
C ASN A 55 6.10 7.77 16.89
N ARG A 56 5.97 7.50 15.58
CA ARG A 56 5.74 6.14 15.05
C ARG A 56 6.96 5.66 14.26
N ASN A 57 7.14 4.35 14.21
CA ASN A 57 8.21 3.73 13.44
C ASN A 57 7.76 3.53 11.97
N PRO A 58 8.43 4.15 10.97
CA PRO A 58 8.11 3.96 9.56
C PRO A 58 8.60 2.62 9.00
N LYS A 59 9.59 1.96 9.63
CA LYS A 59 10.20 0.72 9.12
C LYS A 59 9.20 -0.42 8.88
N PRO A 60 8.30 -0.77 9.82
CA PRO A 60 7.30 -1.83 9.58
C PRO A 60 6.23 -1.45 8.53
N ARG A 61 6.09 -0.15 8.22
CA ARG A 61 5.06 0.40 7.31
C ARG A 61 5.61 0.77 5.94
N ARG A 62 6.82 0.31 5.59
CA ARG A 62 7.52 0.76 4.38
C ARG A 62 6.64 0.59 3.14
N THR A 63 6.02 -0.58 2.97
CA THR A 63 5.17 -0.85 1.81
C THR A 63 3.90 0.00 1.84
N ASP A 64 3.24 0.10 3.00
CA ASP A 64 2.05 0.93 3.18
C ASP A 64 2.32 2.42 2.90
N LEU A 65 3.46 2.95 3.36
CA LEU A 65 3.88 4.31 3.09
C LEU A 65 4.20 4.53 1.61
N MET A 66 4.72 3.52 0.89
CA MET A 66 4.88 3.60 -0.57
C MET A 66 3.52 3.65 -1.27
N ILE A 67 2.54 2.86 -0.83
CA ILE A 67 1.17 2.88 -1.37
C ILE A 67 0.50 4.24 -1.10
N ALA A 68 0.59 4.74 0.14
CA ALA A 68 0.06 6.06 0.50
C ALA A 68 0.74 7.19 -0.27
N ALA A 69 2.04 7.06 -0.57
CA ALA A 69 2.75 8.05 -1.36
C ALA A 69 2.25 8.12 -2.81
N VAL A 70 1.93 6.97 -3.42
CA VAL A 70 1.31 6.90 -4.76
C VAL A 70 -0.07 7.55 -4.76
N ALA A 71 -0.90 7.26 -3.75
CA ALA A 71 -2.23 7.86 -3.64
C ALA A 71 -2.14 9.38 -3.43
N SER A 72 -1.30 9.82 -2.48
CA SER A 72 -1.08 11.21 -2.13
C SER A 72 -0.49 12.04 -3.27
N SER A 73 0.47 11.52 -4.04
CA SER A 73 1.04 12.25 -5.17
C SER A 73 0.04 12.50 -6.29
N ARG A 74 -1.05 11.73 -6.34
CA ARG A 74 -2.11 11.80 -7.35
C ARG A 74 -3.43 12.37 -6.83
N GLY A 75 -3.49 12.78 -5.57
CA GLY A 75 -4.71 13.29 -4.95
C GLY A 75 -5.84 12.26 -4.84
N LEU A 76 -5.50 10.97 -4.78
CA LEU A 76 -6.46 9.87 -4.69
C LEU A 76 -6.67 9.46 -3.22
N PRO A 77 -7.89 9.03 -2.84
CA PRO A 77 -8.10 8.40 -1.55
C PRO A 77 -7.44 7.01 -1.50
N LEU A 78 -7.01 6.61 -0.30
CA LEU A 78 -6.49 5.29 -0.01
C LEU A 78 -7.53 4.49 0.80
N TYR A 79 -8.08 3.45 0.17
CA TYR A 79 -8.96 2.49 0.82
C TYR A 79 -8.14 1.43 1.55
N THR A 80 -8.44 1.18 2.82
CA THR A 80 -7.65 0.22 3.63
C THR A 80 -8.45 -0.36 4.78
N ARG A 81 -8.08 -1.58 5.20
CA ARG A 81 -8.52 -2.21 6.46
C ARG A 81 -7.59 -1.91 7.64
N ASN A 82 -6.46 -1.26 7.38
CA ASN A 82 -5.42 -0.96 8.36
C ASN A 82 -5.30 0.57 8.54
N ALA A 83 -6.41 1.28 8.72
CA ALA A 83 -6.43 2.75 8.81
C ALA A 83 -5.46 3.28 9.90
N GLU A 84 -5.34 2.52 10.98
CA GLU A 84 -4.40 2.75 12.08
C GLU A 84 -2.96 2.96 11.61
N ASP A 85 -2.50 2.29 10.54
CA ASP A 85 -1.14 2.43 10.04
C ASP A 85 -0.83 3.81 9.45
N PHE A 86 -1.87 4.58 9.11
CA PHE A 86 -1.73 5.91 8.50
C PHE A 86 -2.00 7.07 9.48
N LYS A 87 -2.20 6.80 10.78
CA LYS A 87 -2.30 7.85 11.80
C LYS A 87 -1.12 8.82 11.75
N GLY A 88 -1.42 10.11 11.72
CA GLY A 88 -0.43 11.20 11.64
C GLY A 88 -0.08 11.63 10.21
N LEU A 89 -0.74 11.05 9.20
CA LEU A 89 -0.61 11.47 7.79
C LEU A 89 -1.80 12.33 7.32
N ASP A 90 -2.60 12.81 8.27
CA ASP A 90 -3.77 13.65 8.04
C ASP A 90 -3.41 14.86 7.17
N GLY A 91 -4.25 15.14 6.16
CA GLY A 91 -4.02 16.23 5.21
C GLY A 91 -3.04 15.94 4.07
N MET A 92 -2.28 14.84 4.12
CA MET A 92 -1.44 14.41 2.99
C MET A 92 -2.10 13.35 2.11
N VAL A 93 -2.93 12.50 2.71
CA VAL A 93 -3.68 11.47 2.00
C VAL A 93 -5.03 11.27 2.68
N THR A 94 -6.10 11.17 1.89
CA THR A 94 -7.41 10.84 2.41
C THR A 94 -7.49 9.34 2.64
N ILE A 95 -7.68 8.92 3.89
CA ILE A 95 -7.85 7.51 4.26
C ILE A 95 -9.34 7.19 4.32
N ILE A 96 -9.74 6.09 3.67
CA ILE A 96 -11.09 5.53 3.75
C ILE A 96 -10.98 4.12 4.34
N GLU A 97 -11.52 3.93 5.53
CA GLU A 97 -11.58 2.63 6.17
C GLU A 97 -12.72 1.78 5.56
N VAL A 98 -12.44 0.50 5.28
CA VAL A 98 -13.39 -0.48 4.69
C VAL A 98 -13.49 -1.76 5.48
#